data_AF-A0A8K0PUS2-F1
#
_entry.id   AF-A0A8K0PUS2-F1
#
_cell.length_a   1.000
_cell.length_b   1.000
_cell.length_c   1.000
_cell.angle_alpha   90.00
_cell.angle_beta   90.00
_cell.angle_gamma   90.00
#
_symmetry.space_group_name_H-M   'P 1'
#
loop_
_entity.id
_entity.type
_entity.pdbx_description
1 polymer ?
#
loop_
_entity_poly.entity_id
_entity_poly.type
_entity_poly.pdbx_seq_one_letter_code
_entity_poly.pdbx_strand_id
1 'polypeptide(L)'
;MCCVVAGHSRSIVNITPHEQYSSSIGVLGCKIDNNRVAYWPGSVGCDDVCVRVYNEGRSVHLLRIDTSGGAYDISYDAWNYLAFGKSAVEEPHMGGGIDMNYDVVHASECQHLLHEGKLPLSAANSMNYVASCIAQPTSWVAQNHVLYNIQDQVCKLGVDEECHLDLAISNQPSCPSPLGIEAPLNYKVENIQYGTGKKIAAGLGYPWPLINQYDMEK
;
A
#
# COMPACT_ATOMS: atom_id res chain seq x y z
N MET A 1 9.49 -16.58 36.93
CA MET A 1 9.40 -16.80 35.47
C MET A 1 9.48 -15.44 34.79
N CYS A 2 10.65 -15.06 34.25
CA CYS A 2 10.73 -13.92 33.33
C CYS A 2 10.37 -14.43 31.94
N CYS A 3 9.28 -13.91 31.37
CA CYS A 3 8.94 -14.14 29.98
C CYS A 3 9.80 -13.17 29.14
N VAL A 4 10.86 -13.70 28.51
CA VAL A 4 11.60 -12.94 27.49
C VAL A 4 10.77 -13.01 26.22
N VAL A 5 10.02 -11.94 25.95
CA VAL A 5 9.40 -11.76 24.63
C VAL A 5 10.56 -11.60 23.65
N ALA A 6 10.70 -12.54 22.72
CA ALA A 6 11.67 -12.43 21.64
C ALA A 6 11.35 -11.16 20.85
N GLY A 7 12.17 -10.12 21.04
CA GLY A 7 12.09 -8.91 20.23
C GLY A 7 12.40 -9.28 18.78
N HIS A 8 11.49 -9.00 17.86
CA HIS A 8 11.79 -9.04 16.43
C HIS A 8 13.00 -8.13 16.18
N SER A 9 13.97 -8.62 15.39
CA SER A 9 15.16 -7.86 15.06
C SER A 9 14.76 -6.63 14.24
N ARG A 10 14.85 -5.47 14.87
CA ARG A 10 14.68 -4.17 14.22
C ARG A 10 15.68 -4.02 13.09
N SER A 11 15.18 -3.85 11.88
CA SER A 11 16.01 -3.68 10.69
C SER A 11 16.13 -2.19 10.37
N ILE A 12 17.33 -1.73 10.04
CA ILE A 12 17.57 -0.35 9.60
C ILE A 12 17.70 -0.36 8.08
N VAL A 13 16.94 0.49 7.41
CA VAL A 13 16.98 0.65 5.96
C VAL A 13 16.88 2.13 5.61
N ASN A 14 17.45 2.46 4.46
CA ASN A 14 17.41 3.80 3.91
C ASN A 14 16.05 3.99 3.21
N ILE A 15 15.16 4.80 3.80
CA ILE A 15 13.77 4.98 3.34
C ILE A 15 13.61 6.31 2.60
N THR A 16 13.07 6.27 1.39
CA THR A 16 12.80 7.47 0.57
C THR A 16 11.29 7.81 0.47
N PRO A 17 10.93 9.08 0.18
CA PRO A 17 9.55 9.47 -0.02
C PRO A 17 9.03 9.05 -1.40
N HIS A 18 7.86 8.40 -1.43
CA HIS A 18 7.15 8.01 -2.65
C HIS A 18 5.89 8.85 -2.84
N GLU A 19 5.82 9.62 -3.92
CA GLU A 19 4.67 10.47 -4.23
C GLU A 19 3.47 9.65 -4.74
N GLN A 20 3.70 8.72 -5.66
CA GLN A 20 2.62 8.11 -6.43
C GLN A 20 1.99 6.91 -5.73
N TYR A 21 0.67 6.89 -5.57
CA TYR A 21 0.01 5.66 -5.16
C TYR A 21 0.11 4.58 -6.25
N SER A 22 0.51 3.38 -5.83
CA SER A 22 0.48 2.16 -6.62
C SER A 22 0.46 0.92 -5.71
N SER A 23 0.10 -0.22 -6.28
CA SER A 23 0.02 -1.53 -5.65
C SER A 23 0.22 -2.64 -6.67
N SER A 24 1.30 -3.39 -6.53
CA SER A 24 1.60 -4.58 -7.35
C SER A 24 0.67 -5.76 -7.09
N ILE A 25 -0.04 -5.77 -5.96
CA ILE A 25 -1.02 -6.82 -5.62
C ILE A 25 -2.47 -6.41 -5.88
N GLY A 26 -2.70 -5.21 -6.43
CA GLY A 26 -4.02 -4.71 -6.80
C GLY A 26 -4.88 -4.24 -5.63
N VAL A 27 -4.28 -3.71 -4.57
CA VAL A 27 -5.04 -3.01 -3.51
C VAL A 27 -5.65 -1.73 -4.07
N LEU A 28 -6.87 -1.42 -3.62
CA LEU A 28 -7.64 -0.28 -4.08
C LEU A 28 -7.39 0.95 -3.21
N GLY A 29 -6.76 1.98 -3.78
CA GLY A 29 -6.37 3.20 -3.07
C GLY A 29 -7.56 3.98 -2.49
N CYS A 30 -8.75 3.85 -3.07
CA CYS A 30 -9.97 4.49 -2.57
C CYS A 30 -10.58 3.80 -1.35
N LYS A 31 -10.07 2.63 -0.96
CA LYS A 31 -10.56 1.80 0.16
C LYS A 31 -9.52 1.67 1.28
N ILE A 32 -8.45 2.48 1.24
CA ILE A 32 -7.40 2.50 2.27
C ILE A 32 -6.96 3.94 2.58
N ASP A 33 -6.18 4.11 3.64
CA ASP A 33 -5.37 5.32 3.79
C ASP A 33 -4.12 5.24 2.89
N ASN A 34 -4.20 5.88 1.72
CA ASN A 34 -3.11 5.88 0.74
C ASN A 34 -1.90 6.76 1.14
N ASN A 35 -1.97 7.49 2.27
CA ASN A 35 -0.83 8.19 2.88
C ASN A 35 -0.08 7.31 3.89
N ARG A 36 -0.41 6.02 3.96
CA ARG A 36 0.19 5.02 4.85
C ARG A 36 0.56 3.74 4.10
N VAL A 37 1.35 3.90 3.05
CA VAL A 37 1.76 2.79 2.15
C VAL A 37 3.28 2.63 2.15
N ALA A 38 3.74 1.39 2.08
CA ALA A 38 5.13 1.00 1.91
C ALA A 38 5.34 0.22 0.60
N TYR A 39 6.44 0.55 -0.08
CA TYR A 39 6.86 0.06 -1.40
C TYR A 39 8.24 -0.58 -1.21
N TRP A 40 8.25 -1.86 -0.82
CA TRP A 40 9.49 -2.53 -0.38
C TRP A 40 10.17 -3.27 -1.54
N PRO A 41 11.44 -3.66 -1.38
CA PRO A 41 12.04 -4.63 -2.29
C PRO A 41 11.36 -6.00 -2.15
N GLY A 42 11.24 -6.70 -3.28
CA GLY A 42 10.72 -8.07 -3.32
C GLY A 42 9.20 -8.18 -3.25
N SER A 43 8.68 -9.39 -3.44
CA SER A 43 7.24 -9.66 -3.49
C SER A 43 6.55 -9.43 -2.15
N VAL A 44 5.33 -8.89 -2.21
CA VAL A 44 4.42 -8.84 -1.06
C VAL A 44 3.91 -10.26 -0.76
N GLY A 45 4.01 -10.68 0.50
CA GLY A 45 3.51 -11.97 0.98
C GLY A 45 2.10 -11.87 1.56
N CYS A 46 1.63 -12.96 2.16
CA CYS A 46 0.25 -13.10 2.64
C CYS A 46 0.07 -12.78 4.13
N ASP A 47 1.17 -12.60 4.87
CA ASP A 47 1.20 -12.30 6.32
C ASP A 47 2.00 -11.04 6.66
N ASP A 48 2.75 -10.50 5.70
CA ASP A 48 3.72 -9.41 5.88
C ASP A 48 3.26 -8.11 5.18
N VAL A 49 1.94 -7.93 5.07
CA VAL A 49 1.29 -6.75 4.47
C VAL A 49 1.28 -5.54 5.41
N CYS A 50 1.72 -5.67 6.66
CA CYS A 50 1.79 -4.59 7.62
C CYS A 50 3.21 -4.44 8.16
N VAL A 51 3.73 -3.22 8.06
CA VAL A 51 5.02 -2.85 8.63
C VAL A 51 4.86 -1.67 9.57
N ARG A 52 5.67 -1.62 10.60
CA ARG A 52 5.79 -0.47 11.49
C ARG A 52 7.14 0.16 11.27
N VAL A 53 7.15 1.41 10.83
CA VAL A 53 8.36 2.20 10.63
C VAL A 53 8.49 3.20 11.77
N TYR A 54 9.71 3.38 12.27
CA TYR A 54 9.98 4.33 13.34
C TYR A 54 11.28 5.10 13.13
N ASN A 55 11.23 6.37 13.51
CA ASN A 55 12.35 7.31 13.44
C ASN A 55 12.26 8.32 14.60
N GLU A 56 13.35 8.48 15.36
CA GLU A 56 13.49 9.48 16.43
C GLU A 56 12.25 9.62 17.36
N GLY A 57 11.73 8.49 17.84
CA GLY A 57 10.58 8.46 18.76
C GLY A 57 9.20 8.56 18.10
N ARG A 58 9.13 8.74 16.78
CA ARG A 58 7.90 8.72 15.99
C ARG A 58 7.76 7.35 15.33
N SER A 59 6.52 6.88 15.19
CA SER A 59 6.23 5.65 14.46
C SER A 59 4.90 5.72 13.72
N VAL A 60 4.82 5.00 12.61
CA VAL A 60 3.57 4.79 11.85
C VAL A 60 3.49 3.34 11.41
N HIS A 61 2.26 2.84 11.28
CA HIS A 61 1.96 1.60 10.58
C HIS A 61 1.71 1.91 9.10
N LEU A 62 2.19 1.03 8.22
CA LEU A 62 2.08 1.17 6.78
C LEU A 62 1.68 -0.16 6.14
N LEU A 63 0.85 -0.06 5.11
CA LEU A 63 0.48 -1.18 4.26
C LEU A 63 1.61 -1.46 3.25
N ARG A 64 2.29 -2.60 3.39
CA ARG A 64 3.26 -3.10 2.40
C ARG A 64 2.49 -3.81 1.30
N ILE A 65 2.13 -3.08 0.26
CA ILE A 65 1.22 -3.52 -0.81
C ILE A 65 1.79 -3.29 -2.20
N ASP A 66 3.04 -2.83 -2.27
CA ASP A 66 3.71 -2.62 -3.54
C ASP A 66 5.20 -2.95 -3.45
N THR A 67 5.81 -3.06 -4.63
CA THR A 67 7.23 -3.32 -4.79
C THR A 67 7.93 -2.10 -5.35
N SER A 68 9.04 -1.69 -4.75
CA SER A 68 9.98 -0.76 -5.37
C SER A 68 11.23 -1.51 -5.77
N GLY A 69 11.75 -1.29 -6.98
CA GLY A 69 12.75 -2.11 -7.69
C GLY A 69 14.15 -2.20 -7.03
N GLY A 70 14.21 -2.61 -5.76
CA GLY A 70 15.39 -2.66 -4.91
C GLY A 70 15.38 -1.63 -3.77
N ALA A 71 14.49 -0.64 -3.80
CA ALA A 71 14.45 0.44 -2.81
C ALA A 71 13.37 0.22 -1.73
N TYR A 72 13.54 0.92 -0.62
CA TYR A 72 12.56 0.98 0.46
C TYR A 72 11.91 2.35 0.41
N ASP A 73 10.69 2.43 -0.11
CA ASP A 73 9.99 3.71 -0.20
C ASP A 73 8.69 3.67 0.59
N ILE A 74 8.28 4.81 1.13
CA ILE A 74 6.98 4.94 1.80
C ILE A 74 6.27 6.17 1.28
N SER A 75 4.94 6.18 1.34
CA SER A 75 4.12 7.33 0.95
C SER A 75 4.71 8.64 1.53
N TYR A 76 4.80 9.68 0.70
CA TYR A 76 5.48 10.94 1.04
C TYR A 76 5.03 11.53 2.38
N ASP A 77 3.74 11.47 2.71
CA ASP A 77 3.23 11.92 4.01
C ASP A 77 3.87 11.18 5.19
N ALA A 78 3.96 9.85 5.11
CA ALA A 78 4.54 9.02 6.16
C ALA A 78 6.02 9.33 6.36
N TRP A 79 6.77 9.47 5.26
CA TRP A 79 8.17 9.88 5.29
C TRP A 79 8.34 11.25 5.95
N ASN A 80 7.52 12.24 5.54
CA ASN A 80 7.60 13.59 6.07
C ASN A 80 7.27 13.64 7.57
N TYR A 81 6.25 12.88 8.00
CA TYR A 81 5.89 12.77 9.41
C TYR A 81 6.99 12.11 10.23
N LEU A 82 7.56 11.00 9.74
CA LEU A 82 8.62 10.29 10.45
C LEU A 82 9.91 11.12 10.54
N ALA A 83 10.23 11.92 9.53
CA ALA A 83 11.43 12.75 9.50
C ALA A 83 11.25 14.07 10.26
N PHE A 84 10.11 14.74 10.10
CA PHE A 84 9.91 16.13 10.58
C PHE A 84 8.74 16.32 11.54
N GLY A 85 7.92 15.29 11.77
CA GLY A 85 6.84 15.30 12.76
C GLY A 85 5.57 15.98 12.26
N LYS A 86 5.53 16.29 10.96
CA LYS A 86 4.44 17.01 10.30
C LYS A 86 3.98 16.27 9.07
N SER A 87 2.68 16.36 8.77
CA SER A 87 2.15 15.88 7.50
C SER A 87 2.80 16.63 6.34
N ALA A 88 3.01 15.95 5.21
CA ALA A 88 3.52 16.60 4.00
C ALA A 88 2.52 17.63 3.43
N VAL A 89 1.23 17.54 3.77
CA VAL A 89 0.23 18.57 3.42
C VAL A 89 0.42 19.85 4.23
N GLU A 90 0.83 19.72 5.49
CA GLU A 90 0.97 20.83 6.43
C GLU A 90 2.31 21.55 6.24
N GLU A 91 3.39 20.79 6.21
CA GLU A 91 4.76 21.31 6.14
C GLU A 91 5.59 20.39 5.24
N PRO A 92 5.49 20.56 3.91
CA PRO A 92 6.19 19.71 2.95
C PRO A 92 7.70 19.95 3.02
N HIS A 93 8.46 18.89 3.24
CA HIS A 93 9.92 18.91 3.13
C HIS A 93 10.40 18.08 1.94
N MET A 94 11.52 18.50 1.37
CA MET A 94 12.24 17.74 0.36
C MET A 94 13.47 17.09 1.00
N GLY A 95 13.84 15.91 0.53
CA GLY A 95 15.03 15.16 0.90
C GLY A 95 15.11 13.85 0.13
N GLY A 96 15.98 12.96 0.58
CA GLY A 96 16.13 11.63 0.02
C GLY A 96 15.96 10.55 1.08
N GLY A 97 16.78 9.52 0.95
CA GLY A 97 16.82 8.42 1.90
C GLY A 97 17.21 8.84 3.31
N ILE A 98 16.42 8.42 4.29
CA ILE A 98 16.75 8.54 5.72
C ILE A 98 16.84 7.13 6.30
N ASP A 99 17.89 6.86 7.06
CA ASP A 99 18.04 5.59 7.76
C ASP A 99 17.01 5.52 8.89
N MET A 100 15.98 4.71 8.66
CA MET A 100 14.89 4.50 9.60
C MET A 100 14.83 3.02 9.94
N ASN A 101 14.21 2.73 11.07
CA ASN A 101 14.02 1.36 11.46
C ASN A 101 12.62 0.87 11.08
N TYR A 102 12.49 -0.42 10.82
CA TYR A 102 11.19 -1.04 10.65
C TYR A 102 11.13 -2.45 11.24
N ASP A 103 9.90 -2.84 11.56
CA ASP A 103 9.52 -4.20 11.91
C ASP A 103 8.38 -4.64 10.98
N VAL A 104 8.41 -5.88 10.49
CA VAL A 104 7.20 -6.54 9.97
C VAL A 104 6.36 -6.93 11.17
N VAL A 105 5.12 -6.46 11.22
CA VAL A 105 4.21 -6.71 12.35
C VAL A 105 2.99 -7.49 11.86
N HIS A 106 2.20 -8.02 12.79
CA HIS A 106 1.00 -8.75 12.43
C HIS A 106 0.03 -7.83 11.65
N ALA A 107 -0.55 -8.35 10.56
CA ALA A 107 -1.39 -7.56 9.65
C ALA A 107 -2.59 -6.87 10.33
N SER A 108 -3.08 -7.41 11.45
CA SER A 108 -4.14 -6.78 12.24
C SER A 108 -3.77 -5.39 12.78
N GLU A 109 -2.48 -5.09 12.97
CA GLU A 109 -2.05 -3.76 13.44
C GLU A 109 -2.35 -2.66 12.40
N CYS A 110 -2.46 -3.03 11.12
CA CYS A 110 -2.82 -2.10 10.03
C CYS A 110 -4.34 -2.08 9.73
N GLN A 111 -5.20 -2.77 10.49
CA GLN A 111 -6.66 -2.81 10.20
C GLN A 111 -7.30 -1.42 10.16
N HIS A 112 -6.80 -0.47 10.96
CA HIS A 112 -7.29 0.91 10.97
C HIS A 112 -7.00 1.67 9.67
N LEU A 113 -6.11 1.15 8.81
CA LEU A 113 -5.81 1.70 7.48
C LEU A 113 -6.71 1.11 6.38
N LEU A 114 -7.53 0.11 6.70
CA LEU A 114 -8.32 -0.66 5.75
C LEU A 114 -9.81 -0.35 5.90
N HIS A 115 -10.52 -0.25 4.79
CA HIS A 115 -11.97 -0.20 4.80
C HIS A 115 -12.53 -1.52 5.36
N GLU A 116 -13.36 -1.41 6.40
CA GLU A 116 -13.96 -2.54 7.12
C GLU A 116 -12.94 -3.57 7.66
N GLY A 117 -11.67 -3.17 7.83
CA GLY A 117 -10.62 -4.03 8.38
C GLY A 117 -10.17 -5.18 7.48
N LYS A 118 -10.60 -5.23 6.21
CA LYS A 118 -10.22 -6.25 5.23
C LYS A 118 -9.37 -5.64 4.11
N LEU A 119 -8.46 -6.42 3.53
CA LEU A 119 -7.63 -5.99 2.41
C LEU A 119 -8.48 -5.85 1.13
N PRO A 120 -8.69 -4.63 0.60
CA PRO A 120 -9.58 -4.40 -0.54
C PRO A 120 -8.81 -4.57 -1.85
N LEU A 121 -9.13 -5.62 -2.60
CA LEU A 121 -8.40 -6.02 -3.80
C LEU A 121 -9.27 -5.91 -5.05
N SER A 122 -8.67 -5.53 -6.18
CA SER A 122 -9.33 -5.55 -7.48
C SER A 122 -9.64 -6.98 -7.90
N ALA A 123 -10.91 -7.32 -8.10
CA ALA A 123 -11.33 -8.64 -8.55
C ALA A 123 -10.73 -9.01 -9.92
N ALA A 124 -10.55 -8.03 -10.80
CA ALA A 124 -10.01 -8.26 -12.14
C ALA A 124 -8.48 -8.39 -12.15
N ASN A 125 -7.77 -7.70 -11.24
CA ASN A 125 -6.32 -7.50 -11.37
C ASN A 125 -5.48 -8.06 -10.20
N SER A 126 -6.07 -8.67 -9.18
CA SER A 126 -5.33 -9.22 -8.01
C SER A 126 -5.23 -10.75 -7.96
N MET A 127 -5.81 -11.46 -8.94
CA MET A 127 -6.09 -12.90 -8.81
C MET A 127 -4.86 -13.79 -8.59
N ASN A 128 -3.71 -13.45 -9.17
CA ASN A 128 -2.47 -14.20 -8.95
C ASN A 128 -2.03 -14.15 -7.47
N TYR A 129 -2.18 -12.99 -6.83
CA TYR A 129 -1.86 -12.80 -5.42
C TYR A 129 -2.90 -13.47 -4.52
N VAL A 130 -4.18 -13.27 -4.80
CA VAL A 130 -5.28 -13.85 -4.00
C VAL A 130 -5.22 -15.37 -4.02
N ALA A 131 -5.03 -15.98 -5.19
CA ALA A 131 -4.92 -17.43 -5.30
C ALA A 131 -3.71 -17.99 -4.55
N SER A 132 -2.56 -17.31 -4.57
CA SER A 132 -1.37 -17.74 -3.84
C SER A 132 -1.54 -17.63 -2.32
N CYS A 133 -2.32 -16.66 -1.84
CA CYS A 133 -2.66 -16.54 -0.43
C CYS A 133 -3.73 -17.54 0.00
N ILE A 134 -4.77 -17.80 -0.80
CA ILE A 134 -5.78 -18.84 -0.48
C ILE A 134 -5.14 -20.22 -0.38
N ALA A 135 -4.10 -20.51 -1.18
CA ALA A 135 -3.31 -21.75 -1.06
C ALA A 135 -2.55 -21.86 0.29
N GLN A 136 -2.46 -20.77 1.04
CA GLN A 136 -1.93 -20.67 2.40
C GLN A 136 -3.08 -20.29 3.35
N PRO A 137 -4.00 -21.23 3.68
CA PRO A 137 -5.29 -20.91 4.32
C PRO A 137 -5.17 -20.33 5.74
N THR A 138 -4.01 -20.47 6.38
CA THR A 138 -3.71 -19.88 7.70
C THR A 138 -3.16 -18.46 7.62
N SER A 139 -2.84 -17.97 6.42
CA SER A 139 -2.33 -16.61 6.25
C SER A 139 -3.44 -15.57 6.50
N TRP A 140 -3.04 -14.40 6.98
CA TRP A 140 -3.98 -13.34 7.32
C TRP A 140 -4.78 -12.89 6.09
N VAL A 141 -4.13 -12.73 4.93
CA VAL A 141 -4.80 -12.28 3.70
C VAL A 141 -5.82 -13.31 3.20
N ALA A 142 -5.53 -14.61 3.29
CA ALA A 142 -6.50 -15.65 2.93
C ALA A 142 -7.82 -15.52 3.71
N GLN A 143 -7.74 -15.04 4.95
CA GLN A 143 -8.86 -14.92 5.87
C GLN A 143 -9.49 -13.52 5.90
N ASN A 144 -8.77 -12.49 5.44
CA ASN A 144 -9.13 -11.07 5.65
C ASN A 144 -8.97 -10.24 4.37
N HIS A 145 -9.41 -10.74 3.22
CA HIS A 145 -9.51 -9.97 1.99
C HIS A 145 -10.96 -9.79 1.56
N VAL A 146 -11.18 -8.84 0.66
CA VAL A 146 -12.43 -8.64 -0.06
C VAL A 146 -12.10 -8.24 -1.50
N LEU A 147 -12.85 -8.78 -2.45
CA LEU A 147 -12.69 -8.49 -3.87
C LEU A 147 -13.77 -7.50 -4.29
N TYR A 148 -13.37 -6.43 -4.99
CA TYR A 148 -14.31 -5.48 -5.57
C TYR A 148 -14.23 -5.49 -7.08
N ASN A 149 -15.35 -5.25 -7.77
CA ASN A 149 -15.40 -5.10 -9.23
C ASN A 149 -14.88 -3.71 -9.70
N ILE A 150 -13.81 -3.24 -9.08
CA ILE A 150 -13.08 -2.02 -9.44
C ILE A 150 -11.85 -2.43 -10.24
N GLN A 151 -11.69 -1.87 -11.43
CA GLN A 151 -10.69 -2.30 -12.39
C GLN A 151 -9.30 -1.77 -11.99
N ASP A 152 -9.15 -0.48 -11.75
CA ASP A 152 -7.84 0.12 -11.49
C ASP A 152 -7.61 0.44 -10.02
N GLN A 153 -6.34 0.37 -9.60
CA GLN A 153 -5.90 0.66 -8.24
C GLN A 153 -6.20 2.10 -7.76
N VAL A 154 -6.39 3.05 -8.69
CA VAL A 154 -6.75 4.44 -8.38
C VAL A 154 -8.27 4.70 -8.47
N CYS A 155 -9.05 3.64 -8.60
CA CYS A 155 -10.51 3.59 -8.57
C CYS A 155 -11.21 4.54 -9.56
N LYS A 156 -10.77 4.58 -10.81
CA LYS A 156 -11.39 5.39 -11.88
C LYS A 156 -12.42 4.63 -12.69
N LEU A 157 -12.30 3.31 -12.79
CA LEU A 157 -13.08 2.44 -13.64
C LEU A 157 -13.56 1.23 -12.83
N GLY A 158 -14.82 0.84 -13.03
CA GLY A 158 -15.44 -0.28 -12.34
C GLY A 158 -16.82 0.00 -11.80
N VAL A 159 -17.30 -0.93 -10.99
CA VAL A 159 -18.49 -0.79 -10.15
C VAL A 159 -18.07 -1.13 -8.72
N ASP A 160 -18.46 -0.30 -7.76
CA ASP A 160 -18.18 -0.54 -6.35
C ASP A 160 -19.16 -1.57 -5.78
N GLU A 161 -18.88 -2.83 -6.09
CA GLU A 161 -19.63 -4.00 -5.65
C GLU A 161 -18.64 -5.10 -5.24
N GLU A 162 -19.00 -5.85 -4.21
CA GLU A 162 -18.21 -7.01 -3.79
C GLU A 162 -18.39 -8.18 -4.75
N CYS A 163 -17.29 -8.89 -4.98
CA CYS A 163 -17.25 -10.12 -5.76
C CYS A 163 -16.94 -11.30 -4.85
N HIS A 164 -17.47 -12.46 -5.21
CA HIS A 164 -17.21 -13.72 -4.53
C HIS A 164 -16.25 -14.59 -5.35
N LEU A 165 -15.33 -15.27 -4.67
CA LEU A 165 -14.38 -16.19 -5.29
C LEU A 165 -14.48 -17.57 -4.66
N ASP A 166 -14.70 -18.58 -5.51
CA ASP A 166 -14.56 -19.99 -5.16
C ASP A 166 -13.62 -20.66 -6.17
N LEU A 167 -12.37 -20.87 -5.75
CA LEU A 167 -11.32 -21.49 -6.57
C LEU A 167 -11.58 -22.98 -6.87
N ALA A 168 -12.52 -23.63 -6.19
CA ALA A 168 -12.96 -24.97 -6.56
C ALA A 168 -13.88 -24.97 -7.79
N ILE A 169 -14.50 -23.83 -8.12
CA ILE A 169 -15.43 -23.65 -9.23
C ILE A 169 -14.76 -22.90 -10.40
N SER A 170 -14.06 -21.80 -10.10
CA SER A 170 -13.52 -20.89 -11.11
C SER A 170 -12.30 -20.13 -10.61
N ASN A 171 -11.37 -19.82 -11.52
CA ASN A 171 -10.26 -18.91 -11.25
C ASN A 171 -10.65 -17.42 -11.44
N GLN A 172 -11.90 -17.13 -11.77
CA GLN A 172 -12.45 -15.79 -11.92
C GLN A 172 -13.51 -15.52 -10.85
N PRO A 173 -13.45 -14.36 -10.16
CA PRO A 173 -14.51 -13.96 -9.23
C PRO A 173 -15.86 -13.74 -9.92
N SER A 174 -16.94 -14.08 -9.23
CA SER A 174 -18.30 -13.77 -9.62
C SER A 174 -18.73 -12.45 -8.97
N CYS A 175 -19.15 -11.48 -9.80
CA CYS A 175 -19.61 -10.17 -9.38
C CYS A 175 -21.07 -9.95 -9.85
N PRO A 176 -21.85 -9.06 -9.20
CA PRO A 176 -23.21 -8.73 -9.64
C PRO A 176 -23.28 -8.16 -11.07
N SER A 177 -22.31 -7.31 -11.43
CA SER A 177 -22.10 -6.80 -12.79
C SER A 177 -21.00 -7.61 -13.50
N PRO A 178 -20.87 -7.53 -14.85
CA PRO A 178 -19.77 -8.19 -15.54
C PRO A 178 -18.41 -7.84 -14.94
N LEU A 179 -17.59 -8.85 -14.67
CA LEU A 179 -16.23 -8.68 -14.14
C LEU A 179 -15.39 -7.82 -15.08
N GLY A 180 -14.71 -6.82 -14.55
CA GLY A 180 -13.82 -5.94 -15.33
C GLY A 180 -14.57 -4.91 -16.18
N ILE A 181 -15.82 -4.59 -15.83
CA ILE A 181 -16.56 -3.49 -16.42
C ILE A 181 -15.81 -2.16 -16.25
N GLU A 182 -15.75 -1.34 -17.30
CA GLU A 182 -15.03 -0.05 -17.29
C GLU A 182 -15.97 1.15 -17.10
N ALA A 183 -16.94 1.02 -16.18
CA ALA A 183 -17.84 2.13 -15.87
C ALA A 183 -17.10 3.22 -15.07
N PRO A 184 -17.29 4.51 -15.36
CA PRO A 184 -16.57 5.57 -14.66
C PRO A 184 -17.01 5.67 -13.19
N LEU A 185 -16.02 5.69 -12.29
CA LEU A 185 -16.18 5.91 -10.85
C LEU A 185 -15.72 7.32 -10.47
N ASN A 186 -16.38 7.89 -9.46
CA ASN A 186 -16.06 9.23 -8.96
C ASN A 186 -15.20 9.21 -7.67
N TYR A 187 -14.38 8.16 -7.51
CA TYR A 187 -13.46 8.09 -6.37
C TYR A 187 -12.24 9.00 -6.58
N LYS A 188 -11.76 9.56 -5.47
CA LYS A 188 -10.59 10.42 -5.41
C LYS A 188 -9.51 9.72 -4.60
N VAL A 189 -8.58 9.10 -5.32
CA VAL A 189 -7.27 8.73 -4.77
C VAL A 189 -6.35 9.91 -5.05
N GLU A 190 -5.73 10.44 -4.01
CA GLU A 190 -4.94 11.68 -4.09
C GLU A 190 -3.50 11.41 -3.64
N ASN A 191 -2.53 11.85 -4.43
CA ASN A 191 -1.13 11.93 -4.01
C ASN A 191 -0.86 13.31 -3.42
N ILE A 192 0.16 13.41 -2.57
CA ILE A 192 0.69 14.70 -2.16
C ILE A 192 1.88 15.01 -3.06
N GLN A 193 1.76 16.03 -3.90
CA GLN A 193 2.82 16.46 -4.80
C GLN A 193 4.06 16.85 -3.98
N TYR A 194 5.16 16.18 -4.30
CA TYR A 194 6.42 16.23 -3.59
C TYR A 194 6.95 17.66 -3.46
N GLY A 195 7.36 18.03 -2.24
CA GLY A 195 7.88 19.36 -1.92
C GLY A 195 6.86 20.51 -1.92
N THR A 196 5.58 20.25 -2.23
CA THR A 196 4.57 21.32 -2.36
C THR A 196 3.40 21.23 -1.39
N GLY A 197 3.13 20.04 -0.83
CA GLY A 197 1.97 19.77 0.02
C GLY A 197 0.63 19.78 -0.72
N LYS A 198 0.61 19.98 -2.04
CA LYS A 198 -0.61 20.02 -2.84
C LYS A 198 -1.13 18.61 -3.09
N LYS A 199 -2.42 18.39 -2.84
CA LYS A 199 -3.10 17.16 -3.23
C LYS A 199 -3.39 17.16 -4.72
N ILE A 200 -2.99 16.10 -5.42
CA ILE A 200 -3.20 15.90 -6.85
C ILE A 200 -3.85 14.54 -7.07
N ALA A 201 -4.71 14.41 -8.08
CA ALA A 201 -5.34 13.12 -8.38
C ALA A 201 -4.29 12.09 -8.82
N ALA A 202 -4.34 10.90 -8.23
CA ALA A 202 -3.53 9.75 -8.65
C ALA A 202 -4.00 9.24 -10.03
N GLY A 203 -3.07 8.71 -10.83
CA GLY A 203 -3.36 8.16 -12.17
C GLY A 203 -3.45 9.19 -13.31
N LEU A 204 -3.44 10.49 -13.02
CA LEU A 204 -3.14 11.49 -14.05
C LEU A 204 -1.62 11.47 -14.28
N GLY A 205 -1.20 10.96 -15.43
CA GLY A 205 0.19 11.04 -15.86
C GLY A 205 0.62 12.50 -15.95
N TYR A 206 1.18 13.04 -14.88
CA TYR A 206 1.98 14.25 -14.98
C TYR A 206 3.24 13.87 -15.76
N PRO A 207 3.68 14.71 -16.72
CA PRO A 207 5.04 14.59 -17.23
C PRO A 207 5.96 14.92 -16.05
N TRP A 208 6.45 13.88 -15.38
CA TRP A 208 7.61 14.03 -14.52
C TRP A 208 8.71 14.70 -15.35
N PRO A 209 9.35 15.79 -14.89
CA PRO A 209 10.72 15.99 -15.32
C PRO A 209 11.45 14.73 -14.90
N LEU A 210 12.12 14.09 -15.85
CA LEU A 210 13.00 12.94 -15.67
C LEU A 210 14.10 13.31 -14.67
N ILE A 211 13.78 13.33 -13.38
CA ILE A 211 14.77 13.20 -12.32
C ILE A 211 15.01 11.71 -12.29
N ASN A 212 16.05 11.28 -12.99
CA ASN A 212 16.53 9.92 -12.93
C ASN A 212 16.69 9.56 -11.44
N GLN A 213 16.34 8.32 -11.10
CA GLN A 213 16.59 7.72 -9.78
C GLN A 213 18.06 7.90 -9.30
N TYR A 214 18.97 8.25 -10.21
CA TYR A 214 20.38 8.58 -10.00
C TYR A 214 20.67 10.00 -9.45
N ASP A 215 19.72 10.93 -9.44
CA ASP A 215 19.95 12.29 -8.93
C ASP A 215 19.65 12.44 -7.42
N MET A 216 19.20 11.38 -6.74
CA MET A 216 19.02 11.35 -5.28
C MET A 216 20.26 10.84 -4.51
N GLU A 217 21.36 10.51 -5.21
CA GLU A 217 22.62 10.05 -4.61
C GLU A 217 23.71 11.15 -4.52
N LYS A 218 23.32 12.43 -4.48
CA LYS A 218 24.24 13.54 -4.18
C LYS A 218 23.70 14.43 -3.07
#